data_AF-A0A351VFZ2-F1
#
_entry.id   AF-A0A351VFZ2-F1
#
_cell.length_a   1.000
_cell.length_b   1.000
_cell.length_c   1.000
_cell.angle_alpha   90.00
_cell.angle_beta   90.00
_cell.angle_gamma   90.00
#
_symmetry.space_group_name_H-M   'P 1'
#
loop_
_entity.id
_entity.type
_entity.pdbx_description
1 polymer ?
#
loop_
_entity_poly.entity_id
_entity_poly.type
_entity_poly.pdbx_seq_one_letter_code
_entity_poly.pdbx_strand_id
1 'polypeptide(L)' 'GEMRISNFLLWQLAYTELYFTETNWPDFTINELHKALADFQSRERRFGKTSGQIMQRGGPLNA' A
#
# COMPACT_ATOMS: atom_id res chain seq x y z
N GLY A 1 -4.96 -8.04 -14.24
CA GLY A 1 -3.57 -7.78 -13.79
C GLY A 1 -2.69 -7.25 -14.91
N GLU A 2 -2.71 -5.95 -15.15
CA GLU A 2 -1.69 -5.28 -15.97
C GLU A 2 -0.87 -4.35 -15.06
N MET A 3 0.44 -4.28 -15.25
CA MET A 3 1.35 -3.43 -14.45
C MET A 3 1.69 -2.14 -15.20
N ARG A 4 0.69 -1.28 -15.39
CA ARG A 4 0.85 0.02 -16.03
C ARG A 4 -0.07 1.05 -15.43
N ILE A 5 0.38 2.30 -15.44
CA ILE A 5 -0.43 3.45 -15.01
C ILE A 5 -1.30 4.01 -16.14
N SER A 6 -1.08 3.60 -17.40
CA SER A 6 -1.93 3.96 -18.55
C SER A 6 -2.24 5.46 -18.68
N ASN A 7 -1.21 6.29 -18.52
CA ASN A 7 -1.32 7.76 -18.57
C ASN A 7 -2.23 8.38 -17.49
N PHE A 8 -2.42 7.68 -16.37
CA PHE A 8 -3.20 8.18 -15.24
C PHE A 8 -2.31 8.87 -14.21
N LEU A 9 -2.62 10.14 -13.90
CA LEU A 9 -2.05 10.93 -12.80
C LEU A 9 -0.52 10.90 -12.67
N LEU A 10 0.19 11.06 -13.81
CA LEU A 10 1.64 10.94 -13.88
C LEU A 10 2.39 11.78 -12.84
N TRP A 11 1.99 13.04 -12.68
CA TRP A 11 2.65 13.95 -11.75
C TRP A 11 2.33 13.61 -10.29
N GLN A 12 1.06 13.34 -10.00
CA GLN A 12 0.58 13.09 -8.65
C GLN A 12 1.10 11.77 -8.08
N LEU A 13 1.33 10.77 -8.94
CA LEU A 13 1.78 9.43 -8.52
C LEU A 13 3.31 9.29 -8.42
N ALA A 14 4.08 10.36 -8.62
CA ALA A 14 5.56 10.31 -8.70
C ALA A 14 6.25 9.61 -7.49
N TYR A 15 5.64 9.67 -6.30
CA TYR A 15 6.15 9.03 -5.07
C TYR A 15 5.08 8.22 -4.32
N THR A 16 3.99 7.88 -5.00
CA THR A 16 2.95 7.04 -4.40
C THR A 16 3.29 5.58 -4.54
N GLU A 17 2.88 4.77 -3.58
CA GLU A 17 2.93 3.32 -3.70
C GLU A 17 1.94 2.86 -4.76
N LEU A 18 2.39 1.96 -5.63
CA LEU A 18 1.55 1.31 -6.62
C LEU A 18 1.15 -0.08 -6.10
N TYR A 19 -0.16 -0.32 -6.05
CA TYR A 19 -0.75 -1.61 -5.71
C TYR A 19 -1.42 -2.18 -6.96
N PHE A 20 -0.98 -3.36 -7.38
CA PHE A 20 -1.56 -4.08 -8.51
C PHE A 20 -2.18 -5.39 -8.00
N THR A 21 -3.38 -5.71 -8.48
CA THR A 21 -4.09 -6.95 -8.13
C THR A 21 -4.47 -7.72 -9.38
N GLU A 22 -4.52 -9.05 -9.24
CA GLU A 22 -5.05 -9.95 -10.26
C GLU A 22 -6.59 -9.95 -10.26
N THR A 23 -7.21 -9.51 -9.16
CA THR A 23 -8.67 -9.37 -9.02
C THR A 23 -9.20 -8.40 -10.07
N ASN A 24 -10.20 -8.85 -10.83
CA ASN A 24 -10.87 -8.00 -11.82
C ASN A 24 -11.70 -6.92 -11.12
N TRP A 25 -11.90 -5.77 -11.78
CA TRP A 25 -12.63 -4.65 -11.19
C TRP A 25 -14.05 -5.01 -10.67
N PRO A 26 -14.87 -5.80 -11.39
CA PRO A 26 -16.19 -6.21 -10.88
C PRO A 26 -16.14 -7.07 -9.62
N ASP A 27 -15.03 -7.77 -9.40
CA ASP A 27 -14.83 -8.68 -8.26
C ASP A 27 -14.10 -8.00 -7.09
N PHE A 28 -13.80 -6.70 -7.20
CA PHE A 28 -13.05 -5.97 -6.19
C PHE A 28 -13.95 -5.62 -4.99
N THR A 29 -13.81 -6.39 -3.91
CA THR A 29 -14.61 -6.24 -2.68
C THR A 29 -13.94 -5.37 -1.62
N ILE A 30 -14.67 -5.04 -0.55
CA ILE A 30 -14.11 -4.34 0.62
C ILE A 30 -12.93 -5.08 1.27
N ASN A 31 -12.93 -6.41 1.22
CA ASN A 31 -11.83 -7.21 1.75
C ASN A 31 -10.56 -7.04 0.91
N GLU A 32 -10.70 -6.90 -0.41
CA GLU A 32 -9.58 -6.59 -1.31
C GLU A 32 -9.03 -5.18 -1.03
N LEU A 33 -9.90 -4.22 -0.73
CA LEU A 33 -9.46 -2.89 -0.29
C LEU A 33 -8.67 -2.96 1.02
N HIS A 34 -9.11 -3.73 2.02
CA HIS A 34 -8.38 -3.91 3.26
C HIS A 34 -7.01 -4.57 3.05
N LYS A 35 -6.91 -5.55 2.14
CA LYS A 35 -5.63 -6.14 1.74
C LYS A 35 -4.70 -5.11 1.12
N ALA A 36 -5.20 -4.28 0.21
CA ALA A 36 -4.43 -3.22 -0.41
C ALA A 36 -3.91 -2.18 0.60
N LEU A 37 -4.75 -1.82 1.59
CA LEU A 37 -4.36 -0.91 2.66
C LEU A 37 -3.32 -1.52 3.62
N ALA A 38 -3.45 -2.80 3.96
CA ALA A 38 -2.48 -3.49 4.80
C ALA A 38 -1.11 -3.57 4.10
N ASP A 39 -1.11 -3.85 2.80
CA ASP A 39 0.09 -3.83 1.96
C ASP A 39 0.71 -2.43 1.89
N PHE A 40 -0.09 -1.39 1.69
CA PHE A 40 0.39 -0.01 1.73
C PHE A 40 1.06 0.35 3.07
N GLN A 41 0.50 -0.12 4.19
CA GLN A 41 0.99 0.20 5.53
C GLN A 41 2.30 -0.52 5.89
N SER A 42 2.59 -1.67 5.29
CA SER A 42 3.78 -2.46 5.59
C SER A 42 5.03 -1.96 4.83
N ARG A 43 4.86 -1.17 3.77
CA ARG A 43 5.96 -0.70 2.93
C ARG A 43 6.76 0.41 3.60
N GLU A 44 8.08 0.29 3.52
CA GLU A 44 9.01 1.30 3.97
C GLU A 44 9.15 2.42 2.96
N ARG A 45 9.11 3.68 3.42
CA ARG A 45 9.19 4.85 2.55
C ARG A 45 10.41 5.68 2.90
N ARG A 46 11.26 5.94 1.92
CA ARG A 46 12.52 6.71 2.07
C ARG A 46 12.33 8.10 2.67
N PHE A 47 11.18 8.72 2.43
CA PHE A 47 10.76 10.01 3.03
C PHE A 47 9.44 9.90 3.81
N GLY A 48 9.08 8.69 4.25
CA GLY A 48 7.91 8.41 5.07
C GLY A 48 8.30 7.76 6.39
N LYS A 49 7.66 6.65 6.75
CA LYS A 49 8.02 5.89 7.96
C LYS A 49 9.31 5.11 7.72
N THR A 50 10.25 5.23 8.66
CA THR A 50 11.49 4.44 8.69
C THR A 50 11.21 3.03 9.22
N SER A 51 12.07 2.06 8.87
CA SER A 51 11.98 0.65 9.30
C SER A 51 11.73 0.49 10.81
N GLY A 52 12.37 1.35 11.62
CA GLY A 52 12.20 1.36 13.08
C GLY A 52 10.79 1.74 13.57
N GLN A 53 10.07 2.58 12.83
CA GLN A 53 8.70 2.99 13.18
C GLN A 53 7.65 1.95 12.77
N ILE A 54 7.96 1.09 11.79
CA ILE A 54 7.10 -0.02 11.39
C ILE A 54 7.18 -1.14 12.45
N MET A 55 8.38 -1.45 12.96
CA MET A 55 8.57 -2.47 14.01
C MET A 55 7.94 -2.10 15.37
N GLN A 56 7.92 -0.82 15.77
CA GLN A 56 7.40 -0.40 17.08
C GLN A 56 5.89 -0.63 17.28
N ARG A 57 5.10 -0.77 16.20
CA ARG A 57 3.65 -0.92 16.29
C ARG A 57 3.19 -2.33 16.74
N GLY A 58 4.10 -3.30 16.76
CA GLY A 58 3.87 -4.68 17.24
C GLY A 58 4.44 -4.98 18.63
N GLY A 59 5.02 -4.00 19.32
CA GLY A 59 5.50 -4.16 20.69
C GLY A 59 4.34 -4.31 21.68
N PRO A 60 4.47 -5.14 22.73
CA PRO A 60 3.37 -5.42 23.64
C PRO A 60 2.85 -4.12 24.26
N LEU A 61 1.55 -3.86 24.07
CA LEU A 61 0.81 -2.94 24.91
C LEU A 61 0.77 -3.59 26.30
N ASN A 62 1.66 -3.17 27.21
CA ASN A 62 1.51 -3.09 28.67
C ASN A 62 2.90 -2.98 29.31
N ALA A 63 3.26 -1.76 29.71
CA ALA A 63 3.97 -1.54 30.96
C ALA A 63 2.91 -1.44 32.07
#